data_AF-A0A7C6HNB9-F1
#
_entry.id   AF-A0A7C6HNB9-F1
#
_cell.length_a   1.000
_cell.length_b   1.000
_cell.length_c   1.000
_cell.angle_alpha   90.00
_cell.angle_beta   90.00
_cell.angle_gamma   90.00
#
_symmetry.space_group_name_H-M   'P 1'
#
loop_
_entity.id
_entity.type
_entity.pdbx_description
1 polymer ?
#
loop_
_entity_poly.entity_id
_entity_poly.type
_entity_poly.pdbx_seq_one_letter_code
_entity_poly.pdbx_strand_id
1 'polypeptide(L)' 'MQNNPFDTEVEEYEEWFITNDKLLDSEVNAIKQLIPMSGNGIEIGVGTGIFASRLGVRDGVEPSSKMAAEAAKKGIKALM' A
#
# COMPACT_ATOMS: atom_id res chain seq x y z
N MET A 1 -1.71 4.68 20.79
CA MET A 1 -3.14 4.38 20.60
C MET A 1 -3.28 2.87 20.77
N GLN A 2 -4.02 2.39 21.77
CA GLN A 2 -4.13 0.95 22.01
C GLN A 2 -5.11 0.34 21.00
N ASN A 3 -4.62 -0.64 20.23
CA ASN A 3 -5.31 -1.50 19.25
C ASN A 3 -5.73 -0.83 17.93
N ASN A 4 -4.75 -0.39 17.12
CA ASN A 4 -4.98 -0.25 15.69
C ASN A 4 -4.95 -1.66 15.05
N PRO A 5 -6.04 -2.14 14.39
CA PRO A 5 -6.05 -3.47 13.77
C PRO A 5 -4.96 -3.61 12.69
N PHE A 6 -4.56 -2.50 12.07
CA PHE A 6 -3.47 -2.48 11.10
C PHE A 6 -2.07 -2.62 11.74
N ASP A 7 -1.97 -2.56 13.07
CA ASP A 7 -0.76 -2.96 13.81
C ASP A 7 -0.81 -4.42 14.28
N THR A 8 -1.95 -5.11 14.30
CA THR A 8 -2.03 -6.49 14.84
C THR A 8 -2.31 -7.52 13.76
N GLU A 9 -3.11 -7.17 12.74
CA GLU A 9 -3.62 -8.07 11.72
C GLU A 9 -3.00 -7.83 10.33
N VAL A 10 -1.72 -7.43 10.27
CA VAL A 10 -1.02 -7.13 9.00
C VAL A 10 -0.99 -8.34 8.06
N GLU A 11 -0.82 -9.53 8.63
CA GLU A 11 -0.75 -10.78 7.86
C GLU A 11 -2.10 -11.11 7.21
N GLU A 12 -3.21 -10.98 7.95
CA GLU A 12 -4.56 -11.18 7.40
C GLU A 12 -4.84 -10.16 6.27
N TYR A 13 -4.42 -8.91 6.46
CA TYR A 13 -4.54 -7.88 5.45
C TYR A 13 -3.79 -8.24 4.15
N GLU A 14 -2.53 -8.67 4.23
CA GLU A 14 -1.75 -9.13 3.06
C GLU A 14 -2.38 -10.36 2.39
N GLU A 15 -2.78 -11.36 3.18
CA GLU A 15 -3.35 -12.61 2.67
C GLU A 15 -4.63 -12.37 1.87
N TRP A 16 -5.44 -11.38 2.26
CA TRP A 16 -6.63 -10.99 1.49
C TRP A 16 -6.27 -10.59 0.05
N PHE A 17 -5.21 -9.81 -0.15
CA PHE A 17 -4.78 -9.38 -1.48
C PHE A 17 -4.07 -10.48 -2.28
N ILE A 18 -3.44 -11.45 -1.62
CA ILE A 18 -2.91 -12.65 -2.26
C ILE A 18 -4.06 -13.53 -2.77
N THR A 19 -5.06 -13.76 -1.93
CA THR A 19 -6.23 -14.58 -2.27
C THR A 19 -7.11 -13.92 -3.34
N ASN A 20 -7.21 -12.60 -3.35
CA ASN A 20 -8.08 -11.82 -4.26
C ASN A 20 -7.27 -11.07 -5.33
N ASP A 21 -6.21 -11.68 -5.87
CA ASP A 21 -5.28 -11.10 -6.83
C ASP A 21 -5.96 -10.43 -8.05
N LYS A 22 -6.99 -11.07 -8.63
CA LYS A 22 -7.74 -10.54 -9.77
C LYS A 22 -8.54 -9.29 -9.43
N LEU A 23 -9.04 -9.20 -8.20
CA LEU A 23 -9.77 -8.03 -7.74
C LEU A 23 -8.80 -6.86 -7.55
N LEU A 24 -7.65 -7.11 -6.90
CA LEU A 24 -6.57 -6.13 -6.78
C LEU A 24 -6.12 -5.61 -8.16
N ASP A 25 -5.91 -6.50 -9.12
CA ASP A 25 -5.50 -6.12 -10.48
C ASP A 25 -6.56 -5.23 -11.15
N SER A 26 -7.85 -5.52 -10.91
CA SER A 26 -8.95 -4.71 -11.44
C SER A 26 -8.95 -3.30 -10.83
N GLU A 27 -8.74 -3.18 -9.52
CA GLU A 27 -8.64 -1.90 -8.81
C GLU A 27 -7.43 -1.08 -9.27
N VAL A 28 -6.25 -1.70 -9.35
CA VAL A 28 -5.02 -1.06 -9.84
C VAL A 28 -5.22 -0.56 -11.27
N ASN A 29 -5.83 -1.35 -12.15
CA ASN A 29 -6.08 -0.96 -13.54
C ASN A 29 -7.11 0.17 -13.67
N ALA A 30 -8.09 0.25 -12.76
CA ALA A 30 -9.01 1.38 -12.70
C ALA A 30 -8.29 2.67 -12.29
N ILE A 31 -7.44 2.61 -11.26
CA ILE A 31 -6.67 3.78 -10.78
C ILE A 31 -5.70 4.26 -11.86
N LYS A 32 -5.00 3.36 -12.56
CA LYS A 32 -4.05 3.72 -13.64
C LYS A 32 -4.66 4.58 -14.75
N GLN A 33 -5.96 4.50 -14.97
CA GLN A 33 -6.66 5.31 -15.98
C GLN A 33 -6.90 6.76 -15.51
N LEU A 34 -6.79 7.03 -14.22
CA LEU A 34 -7.14 8.31 -13.60
C LEU A 34 -5.92 9.11 -13.14
N ILE A 35 -4.74 8.50 -13.09
CA ILE A 35 -3.51 9.12 -12.62
C ILE A 35 -2.49 9.31 -13.75
N PRO A 36 -1.59 10.32 -13.67
CA PRO A 36 -0.48 10.44 -14.60
C PRO A 36 0.46 9.24 -14.52
N MET A 37 0.95 8.77 -15.67
CA MET A 37 1.92 7.67 -15.74
C MET A 37 3.36 8.07 -15.37
N SER A 38 3.60 9.35 -15.10
CA SER A 38 4.92 9.91 -14.79
C SER A 38 4.82 11.11 -13.87
N GLY A 39 5.89 11.37 -13.12
CA GLY A 39 5.96 12.42 -12.10
C GLY A 39 6.17 11.83 -10.72
N ASN A 40 6.15 12.71 -9.70
CA ASN A 40 6.25 12.30 -8.31
C ASN A 40 4.86 12.28 -7.70
N GLY A 41 4.45 11.12 -7.20
CA GLY A 41 3.19 10.92 -6.48
C GLY A 41 3.47 10.48 -5.04
N ILE A 42 2.47 10.66 -4.18
CA ILE A 42 2.49 10.19 -2.80
C ILE A 42 1.17 9.46 -2.50
N GLU A 43 1.26 8.31 -1.84
CA GLU A 43 0.07 7.59 -1.33
C GLU A 43 -0.14 7.93 0.16
N ILE A 44 -1.36 8.38 0.51
CA ILE A 44 -1.72 8.70 1.91
C ILE A 44 -2.47 7.51 2.49
N GLY A 45 -1.97 6.95 3.59
CA GLY A 45 -2.41 5.63 4.05
C GLY A 45 -1.82 4.53 3.18
N VAL A 46 -0.50 4.57 2.96
CA VAL A 46 0.19 3.64 2.04
C VAL A 46 0.17 2.20 2.53
N GLY A 47 -0.17 1.97 3.81
CA GLY A 47 -0.32 0.65 4.39
C GLY A 47 0.93 -0.18 4.14
N THR A 48 0.75 -1.40 3.65
CA THR A 48 1.84 -2.31 3.32
C THR A 48 2.44 -2.11 1.93
N GLY A 49 2.07 -1.04 1.22
CA GLY A 49 2.63 -0.66 -0.07
C GLY A 49 2.12 -1.46 -1.28
N ILE A 50 1.01 -2.19 -1.14
CA ILE A 50 0.43 -3.01 -2.22
C ILE A 50 0.06 -2.15 -3.43
N PHE A 51 -0.65 -1.05 -3.24
CA PHE A 51 -1.04 -0.17 -4.35
C PHE A 51 0.15 0.64 -4.87
N ALA A 52 0.88 1.35 -4.00
CA ALA A 52 2.07 2.11 -4.38
C ALA A 52 3.04 1.32 -5.27
N SER A 53 3.37 0.09 -4.88
CA SER A 53 4.31 -0.76 -5.63
C SER A 53 3.81 -1.10 -7.05
N ARG A 54 2.49 -1.30 -7.22
CA ARG A 54 1.87 -1.64 -8.52
C ARG A 54 1.61 -0.41 -9.40
N LEU A 55 1.49 0.76 -8.79
CA LEU A 55 1.27 2.06 -9.43
C LEU A 55 2.58 2.80 -9.74
N GLY A 56 3.72 2.32 -9.24
CA GLY A 56 5.03 2.98 -9.43
C GLY A 56 5.23 4.21 -8.54
N VAL A 57 4.40 4.37 -7.50
CA VAL A 57 4.55 5.39 -6.46
C VAL A 57 5.63 4.91 -5.48
N ARG A 58 6.54 5.80 -5.07
CA ARG A 58 7.68 5.46 -4.20
C ARG A 58 7.59 6.03 -2.80
N ASP A 59 6.81 7.07 -2.62
CA ASP A 59 6.67 7.81 -1.36
C ASP A 59 5.25 7.63 -0.81
N GLY A 60 5.13 7.54 0.52
CA GLY A 60 3.83 7.44 1.17
C GLY A 60 3.83 7.93 2.62
N VAL A 61 2.65 8.00 3.22
CA VAL A 61 2.45 8.29 4.65
C VAL A 61 1.68 7.14 5.28
N GLU A 62 2.16 6.59 6.40
CA GLU A 62 1.50 5.49 7.12
C GLU A 62 1.75 5.57 8.63
N PRO A 63 0.71 5.75 9.46
CA PRO A 63 0.86 5.79 10.92
C PRO A 63 1.21 4.43 11.56
N SER A 64 0.87 3.30 10.92
CA SER A 64 1.23 1.96 11.42
C SER A 64 2.69 1.63 11.10
N SER A 65 3.51 1.55 12.15
CA SER A 65 4.91 1.15 12.00
C SER A 65 5.11 -0.24 11.41
N LYS A 66 4.18 -1.17 11.65
CA LYS A 66 4.25 -2.53 11.09
C LYS A 66 3.86 -2.54 9.63
N MET A 67 2.82 -1.82 9.23
CA MET A 67 2.48 -1.69 7.82
C MET A 67 3.58 -0.97 7.03
N ALA A 68 4.11 0.13 7.59
CA ALA A 68 5.24 0.84 6.99
C ALA A 68 6.48 -0.05 6.81
N ALA A 69 6.73 -0.98 7.74
CA ALA A 69 7.81 -1.97 7.61
C ALA A 69 7.57 -2.94 6.43
N GLU A 70 6.33 -3.38 6.20
CA GLU A 70 6.00 -4.19 5.01
C GLU A 70 6.10 -3.38 3.71
N ALA A 71 5.69 -2.11 3.72
CA ALA A 71 5.83 -1.21 2.57
C ALA A 71 7.31 -1.01 2.19
N ALA A 72 8.19 -0.88 3.18
CA ALA A 72 9.63 -0.75 2.96
C ALA A 72 10.24 -1.96 2.25
N LYS A 73 9.77 -3.19 2.56
CA LYS A 73 10.19 -4.42 1.84
C LYS A 73 9.80 -4.38 0.36
N LYS A 74 8.74 -3.65 0.01
CA LYS A 74 8.28 -3.42 -1.38
C LYS A 74 8.92 -2.18 -2.03
N GLY A 75 9.93 -1.57 -1.39
CA GLY A 75 10.66 -0.41 -1.92
C GLY A 75 9.95 0.93 -1.72
N ILE A 76 8.94 0.99 -0.84
CA ILE A 76 8.17 2.21 -0.57
C ILE A 76 8.72 2.93 0.66
N LYS A 77 8.96 4.23 0.52
CA LYS A 77 9.39 5.10 1.61
C LYS A 77 8.16 5.70 2.30
N ALA A 78 7.72 5.05 3.37
CA ALA A 78 6.65 5.54 4.21
C ALA A 78 7.18 6.50 5.30
N LEU A 79 6.59 7.70 5.37
CA LEU A 79 6.73 8.60 6.51
C LEU A 79 5.68 8.24 7.56
N MET A 80 6.09 8.05 8.82
CA MET A 80 5.21 7.77 9.96
C MET A 80 4.82 9.05 10.71
#